data_AF-A0A5K4EIB4-F1
#
_entry.id   AF-A0A5K4EIB4-F1
#
_cell.length_a   1.000
_cell.length_b   1.000
_cell.length_c   1.000
_cell.angle_alpha   90.00
_cell.angle_beta   90.00
_cell.angle_gamma   90.00
#
_symmetry.space_group_name_H-M   'P 1'
#
loop_
_entity.id
_entity.type
_entity.pdbx_description
1 polymer ?
#
loop_
_entity_poly.entity_id
_entity_poly.type
_entity_poly.pdbx_seq_one_letter_code
_entity_poly.pdbx_strand_id
1 'polypeptide(L)'
;MPKKKTGQRKKAEKAKIRQKLLRKQGLEIDLINHPSNILMECGQCGKRQKNRAFCYFCQSIQRLPVCCHCGKQKCSARSGDCLVKHGSGHVTGLSMVGAICDFCDAWICHGEKCLSVHACECPLRDAVCVECERGLSSFGGRVFSCAYCGHKLCEDDQFEHQASCQRLEGESFKCASCNKMGTQTCLRCKVTYCDDHCKRKGVKYERGKHIPCPKCGHDLTDSYNLSVSGKL
;
A
#
# COMPACT_ATOMS: atom_id res chain seq x y z
N MET A 1 -0.56 -33.81 27.69
CA MET A 1 -1.19 -32.47 27.62
C MET A 1 -0.31 -31.50 26.84
N PRO A 2 -0.84 -30.71 25.89
CA PRO A 2 -0.06 -29.66 25.24
C PRO A 2 0.44 -28.67 26.32
N LYS A 3 1.75 -28.37 26.33
CA LYS A 3 2.34 -27.44 27.31
C LYS A 3 1.62 -26.08 27.24
N LYS A 4 1.16 -25.56 28.38
CA LYS A 4 0.53 -24.22 28.48
C LYS A 4 1.47 -23.19 27.85
N LYS A 5 0.97 -22.41 26.89
CA LYS A 5 1.76 -21.34 26.26
C LYS A 5 2.14 -20.29 27.31
N THR A 6 3.40 -19.88 27.31
CA THR A 6 3.90 -18.78 28.15
C THR A 6 3.20 -17.46 27.80
N GLY A 7 3.18 -16.51 28.73
CA GLY A 7 2.62 -15.16 28.49
C GLY A 7 3.29 -14.46 27.30
N GLN A 8 4.62 -14.59 27.18
CA GLN A 8 5.39 -14.07 26.04
C GLN A 8 4.94 -14.68 24.71
N ARG A 9 4.77 -16.01 24.64
CA ARG A 9 4.30 -16.69 23.43
C ARG A 9 2.89 -16.25 23.03
N LYS A 10 1.99 -16.06 24.00
CA LYS A 10 0.65 -15.52 23.75
C LYS A 10 0.70 -14.08 23.21
N LYS A 11 1.58 -13.23 23.75
CA LYS A 11 1.77 -11.85 23.28
C LYS A 11 2.32 -11.80 21.84
N ALA A 12 3.31 -12.64 21.53
CA ALA A 12 3.89 -12.75 20.20
C ALA A 12 2.85 -13.23 19.15
N GLU A 13 2.03 -14.23 19.48
CA GLU A 13 0.95 -14.70 18.60
C GLU A 13 -0.09 -13.61 18.34
N LYS A 14 -0.52 -12.89 19.38
CA LYS A 14 -1.43 -11.74 19.23
C LYS A 14 -0.82 -10.64 18.35
N ALA A 15 0.45 -10.31 18.55
CA ALA A 15 1.15 -9.32 17.72
C ALA A 15 1.22 -9.75 16.25
N LYS A 16 1.49 -11.04 15.98
CA LYS A 16 1.52 -11.59 14.61
C LYS A 16 0.15 -11.52 13.94
N ILE A 17 -0.92 -11.82 14.67
CA ILE A 17 -2.30 -11.68 14.16
C ILE A 17 -2.60 -10.22 13.85
N ARG A 18 -2.27 -9.30 14.77
CA ARG A 18 -2.45 -7.86 14.57
C ARG A 18 -1.71 -7.36 13.33
N GLN A 19 -0.44 -7.73 13.15
CA GLN A 19 0.34 -7.36 11.96
C GLN A 19 -0.30 -7.89 10.66
N LYS A 20 -0.85 -9.11 10.66
CA LYS A 20 -1.56 -9.64 9.49
C LYS A 20 -2.82 -8.83 9.17
N LEU A 21 -3.57 -8.42 10.20
CA LEU A 21 -4.76 -7.58 10.03
C LEU A 21 -4.39 -6.19 9.48
N LEU A 22 -3.36 -5.56 10.05
CA LEU A 22 -2.86 -4.26 9.57
C LEU A 22 -2.39 -4.34 8.11
N ARG A 23 -1.69 -5.41 7.72
CA ARG A 23 -1.29 -5.63 6.32
C ARG A 23 -2.50 -5.76 5.39
N LYS A 24 -3.56 -6.45 5.83
CA LYS A 24 -4.79 -6.57 5.04
C LYS A 24 -5.49 -5.22 4.89
N GLN A 25 -5.62 -4.47 5.99
CA GLN A 25 -6.18 -3.11 5.98
C GLN A 25 -5.36 -2.16 5.10
N GLY A 26 -4.04 -2.34 5.07
CA GLY A 26 -3.13 -1.56 4.20
C GLY A 26 -3.43 -1.68 2.70
N LEU A 27 -4.14 -2.73 2.27
CA LEU A 27 -4.56 -2.90 0.87
C LEU A 27 -5.78 -2.04 0.52
N GLU A 28 -6.59 -1.65 1.51
CA GLU A 28 -7.79 -0.82 1.35
C GLU A 28 -7.50 0.68 1.54
N ILE A 29 -6.26 1.04 1.87
CA ILE A 29 -5.86 2.43 2.03
C ILE A 29 -5.89 3.13 0.67
N ASP A 30 -6.62 4.23 0.60
CA ASP A 30 -6.55 5.18 -0.50
C ASP A 30 -5.16 5.82 -0.55
N LEU A 31 -4.28 5.18 -1.32
CA LEU A 31 -2.87 5.53 -1.38
C LEU A 31 -2.66 6.92 -1.99
N ILE A 32 -3.54 7.36 -2.90
CA ILE A 32 -3.37 8.64 -3.62
C ILE A 32 -3.55 9.80 -2.64
N ASN A 33 -4.52 9.69 -1.73
CA ASN A 33 -4.85 10.73 -0.76
C ASN A 33 -4.17 10.52 0.60
N HIS A 34 -3.46 9.41 0.81
CA HIS A 34 -2.79 9.15 2.07
C HIS A 34 -1.69 10.19 2.34
N PRO A 35 -1.58 10.76 3.56
CA PRO A 35 -0.64 11.84 3.87
C PRO A 35 0.84 11.54 3.59
N SER A 36 1.26 10.27 3.60
CA SER A 36 2.62 9.86 3.24
C SER A 36 2.93 9.93 1.73
N ASN A 37 1.90 10.12 0.89
CA ASN A 37 1.97 10.02 -0.55
C ASN A 37 1.33 11.21 -1.27
N ILE A 38 0.78 12.19 -0.54
CA ILE A 38 0.30 13.44 -1.15
C ILE A 38 1.42 14.13 -1.93
N LEU A 39 1.03 14.87 -2.96
CA LEU A 39 1.95 15.64 -3.78
C LEU A 39 2.46 16.85 -3.01
N MET A 40 3.77 17.09 -3.06
CA MET A 40 4.42 18.26 -2.50
C MET A 40 5.35 18.88 -3.54
N GLU A 41 5.61 20.17 -3.40
CA GLU A 41 6.63 20.89 -4.14
C GLU A 41 7.78 21.25 -3.22
N CYS A 42 9.02 21.03 -3.66
CA CYS A 42 10.20 21.42 -2.92
C CYS A 42 10.35 22.95 -2.94
N GLY A 43 10.34 23.60 -1.78
CA GLY A 43 10.53 25.05 -1.68
C GLY A 43 11.92 25.56 -2.11
N GLN A 44 12.92 24.68 -2.28
CA GLN A 44 14.26 25.07 -2.73
C GLN A 44 14.50 24.85 -4.23
N CYS A 45 14.03 23.75 -4.81
CA CYS A 45 14.28 23.43 -6.22
C CYS A 45 13.02 23.42 -7.11
N GLY A 46 11.84 23.67 -6.57
CA GLY A 46 10.56 23.71 -7.30
C GLY A 46 10.09 22.36 -7.84
N LYS A 47 10.85 21.27 -7.66
CA LYS A 47 10.47 19.95 -8.17
C LYS A 47 9.33 19.35 -7.34
N ARG A 48 8.37 18.74 -8.04
CA ARG A 48 7.25 18.01 -7.44
C ARG A 48 7.69 16.58 -7.08
N GLN A 49 7.24 16.12 -5.93
CA GLN A 49 7.54 14.80 -5.38
C GLN A 49 6.43 14.40 -4.41
N LYS A 50 6.41 13.17 -3.93
CA LYS A 50 5.52 12.80 -2.80
C LYS A 50 6.00 13.44 -1.49
N ASN A 51 5.13 13.52 -0.49
CA ASN A 51 5.49 13.98 0.86
C ASN A 51 6.76 13.25 1.38
N ARG A 52 7.79 14.04 1.76
CA ARG A 52 9.09 13.60 2.24
C ARG A 52 9.67 14.62 3.22
N ALA A 53 10.52 14.14 4.12
CA ALA A 53 11.29 14.93 5.05
C ALA A 53 12.40 15.72 4.34
N PHE A 54 13.08 15.05 3.41
CA PHE A 54 14.12 15.61 2.56
C PHE A 54 13.70 15.48 1.11
N CYS A 55 14.01 16.52 0.33
CA CYS A 55 13.76 16.50 -1.10
C CYS A 55 14.57 15.40 -1.77
N TYR A 56 13.92 14.51 -2.51
CA TYR A 56 14.58 13.47 -3.28
C TYR A 56 15.65 14.02 -4.24
N PHE A 57 15.39 15.19 -4.85
CA PHE A 57 16.24 15.74 -5.90
C PHE A 57 17.43 16.57 -5.42
N CYS A 58 17.25 17.35 -4.35
CA CYS A 58 18.28 18.28 -3.86
C CYS A 58 18.63 18.10 -2.39
N GLN A 59 18.05 17.10 -1.73
CA GLN A 59 18.28 16.77 -0.31
C GLN A 59 17.92 17.89 0.68
N SER A 60 17.29 18.97 0.21
CA SER A 60 16.85 20.07 1.06
C SER A 60 15.79 19.60 2.07
N ILE A 61 15.89 20.09 3.30
CA ILE A 61 14.89 19.86 4.34
C ILE A 61 13.55 20.50 3.93
N GLN A 62 12.47 19.74 4.05
CA GLN A 62 11.13 20.29 3.88
C GLN A 62 10.71 21.12 5.10
N ARG A 63 10.78 22.45 4.97
CA ARG A 63 10.50 23.41 6.06
C ARG A 63 9.01 23.55 6.41
N LEU A 64 8.12 23.15 5.49
CA LEU A 64 6.67 23.06 5.72
C LEU A 64 6.28 21.59 5.85
N PRO A 65 6.47 20.97 7.03
CA PRO A 65 6.22 19.54 7.22
C PRO A 65 4.73 19.23 7.23
N VAL A 66 4.37 18.13 6.57
CA VAL A 66 3.04 17.51 6.68
C VAL A 66 3.22 16.16 7.37
N CYS A 67 2.51 15.92 8.47
CA CYS A 67 2.54 14.61 9.12
C CYS A 67 2.02 13.52 8.18
N CYS A 68 2.84 12.49 7.94
CA CYS A 68 2.53 11.37 7.06
C CYS A 68 1.50 10.37 7.63
N HIS A 69 1.05 10.56 8.87
CA HIS A 69 -0.05 9.80 9.47
C HIS A 69 -1.36 10.59 9.49
N CYS A 70 -1.36 11.80 10.05
CA CYS A 70 -2.59 12.57 10.28
C CYS A 70 -2.81 13.73 9.29
N GLY A 71 -1.86 14.00 8.38
CA GLY A 71 -1.98 15.08 7.38
C GLY A 71 -1.89 16.50 7.93
N LYS A 72 -1.72 16.68 9.24
CA LYS A 72 -1.63 18.01 9.85
C LYS A 72 -0.29 18.68 9.51
N GLN A 73 -0.35 19.99 9.25
CA GLN A 73 0.81 20.90 9.12
C GLN A 73 0.99 21.83 10.34
N LYS A 74 0.06 21.74 11.29
CA LYS A 74 0.08 22.50 12.55
C LYS A 74 -0.43 21.60 13.67
N CYS A 75 0.27 21.59 14.80
CA CYS A 75 -0.20 20.93 16.01
C CYS A 75 -0.97 21.92 16.89
N SER A 76 -2.09 21.49 17.49
CA SER A 76 -2.95 22.33 18.31
C SER A 76 -2.98 21.84 19.76
N ALA A 77 -2.71 22.76 20.69
CA ALA A 77 -2.64 22.50 22.13
C ALA A 77 -3.96 21.97 22.70
N ARG A 78 -5.10 22.33 22.12
CA ARG A 78 -6.43 21.94 22.61
C ARG A 78 -6.80 20.47 22.35
N SER A 79 -6.00 19.75 21.57
CA SER A 79 -6.37 18.41 21.05
C SER A 79 -5.31 17.31 21.25
N GLY A 80 -4.15 17.63 21.80
CA GLY A 80 -2.95 16.83 21.53
C GLY A 80 -2.54 15.87 22.65
N ASP A 81 -2.56 14.57 22.34
CA ASP A 81 -1.74 13.51 22.92
C ASP A 81 -0.23 13.71 22.60
N CYS A 82 0.26 14.96 22.64
CA CYS A 82 1.61 15.30 22.19
C CYS A 82 2.65 14.86 23.21
N LEU A 83 3.67 14.11 22.75
CA LEU A 83 4.80 13.70 23.57
C LEU A 83 5.67 14.89 23.96
N VAL A 84 5.77 15.89 23.08
CA VAL A 84 6.40 17.18 23.38
C VAL A 84 5.31 18.17 23.74
N LYS A 85 5.20 18.48 25.02
CA LYS A 85 4.23 19.46 25.51
C LYS A 85 4.57 20.83 24.95
N HIS A 86 3.57 21.50 24.39
CA HIS A 86 3.64 22.89 24.00
C HIS A 86 2.50 23.66 24.68
N GLY A 87 2.72 24.95 24.96
CA GLY A 87 1.74 25.82 25.61
C GLY A 87 0.49 26.07 24.75
N SER A 88 -0.25 27.14 25.03
CA SER A 88 -1.51 27.47 24.34
C SER A 88 -1.39 27.76 22.84
N GLY A 89 -0.17 27.90 22.31
CA GLY A 89 0.10 28.15 20.91
C GLY A 89 -0.02 26.93 20.00
N HIS A 90 -0.27 27.20 18.73
CA HIS A 90 -0.08 26.21 17.67
C HIS A 90 1.40 26.04 17.38
N VAL A 91 1.85 24.80 17.24
CA VAL A 91 3.22 24.50 16.83
C VAL A 91 3.23 24.18 15.34
N THR A 92 4.16 24.80 14.60
CA THR A 92 4.31 24.66 13.14
C THR A 92 5.77 24.45 12.77
N GLY A 93 6.04 24.15 11.50
CA GLY A 93 7.41 23.94 11.03
C GLY A 93 8.07 22.75 11.74
N LEU A 94 9.39 22.76 11.86
CA LEU A 94 10.13 21.63 12.46
C LEU A 94 9.78 21.37 13.93
N SER A 95 9.27 22.37 14.66
CA SER A 95 8.87 22.22 16.06
C SER A 95 7.71 21.22 16.25
N MET A 96 6.93 20.91 15.20
CA MET A 96 5.84 19.92 15.28
C MET A 96 6.29 18.47 15.01
N VAL A 97 7.52 18.30 14.51
CA VAL A 97 8.04 17.02 14.04
C VAL A 97 8.51 16.19 15.25
N GLY A 98 8.14 14.91 15.27
CA GLY A 98 8.59 13.95 16.28
C GLY A 98 9.55 12.89 15.73
N ALA A 99 9.39 12.48 14.47
CA ALA A 99 10.25 11.47 13.84
C ALA A 99 10.18 11.52 12.30
N ILE A 100 11.03 10.73 11.65
CA ILE A 100 10.94 10.38 10.23
C ILE A 100 10.54 8.91 10.14
N CYS A 101 9.64 8.58 9.22
CA CYS A 101 9.30 7.19 8.95
C CYS A 101 10.31 6.55 7.99
N ASP A 102 10.98 5.47 8.41
CA ASP A 102 11.96 4.73 7.58
C ASP A 102 11.37 4.11 6.29
N PHE A 103 10.04 4.02 6.19
CA PHE A 103 9.37 3.42 5.03
C PHE A 103 8.97 4.44 3.98
N CYS A 104 8.46 5.60 4.41
CA CYS A 104 7.97 6.62 3.47
C CYS A 104 8.85 7.87 3.45
N ASP A 105 9.93 7.92 4.22
CA ASP A 105 10.86 9.05 4.31
C ASP A 105 10.17 10.38 4.63
N ALA A 106 9.00 10.37 5.27
CA ALA A 106 8.20 11.55 5.54
C ALA A 106 8.12 11.84 7.04
N TRP A 107 7.83 13.10 7.38
CA TRP A 107 7.71 13.57 8.76
C TRP A 107 6.53 12.93 9.48
N ILE A 108 6.73 12.50 10.72
CA ILE A 108 5.67 12.15 11.67
C ILE A 108 5.61 13.27 12.71
N CYS A 109 4.43 13.80 13.01
CA CYS A 109 4.29 14.79 14.09
C CYS A 109 4.50 14.14 15.46
N HIS A 110 4.79 14.96 16.48
CA HIS A 110 5.02 14.52 17.86
C HIS A 110 3.78 14.00 18.63
N GLY A 111 2.66 13.73 17.95
CA GLY A 111 1.48 13.11 18.57
C GLY A 111 1.76 11.65 18.89
N GLU A 112 1.47 11.22 20.12
CA GLU A 112 1.70 9.86 20.62
C GLU A 112 1.09 8.81 19.70
N LYS A 113 -0.16 9.00 19.26
CA LYS A 113 -0.81 8.11 18.31
C LYS A 113 -0.03 8.02 17.00
N CYS A 114 0.37 9.16 16.42
CA CYS A 114 1.06 9.17 15.13
C CYS A 114 2.40 8.43 15.20
N LEU A 115 3.18 8.69 16.25
CA LEU A 115 4.50 8.06 16.45
C LEU A 115 4.38 6.57 16.76
N SER A 116 3.42 6.17 17.58
CA SER A 116 3.30 4.79 18.04
C SER A 116 2.78 3.82 16.98
N VAL A 117 2.02 4.31 15.97
CA VAL A 117 1.35 3.42 15.00
C VAL A 117 1.84 3.58 13.56
N HIS A 118 2.30 4.76 13.13
CA HIS A 118 2.51 5.01 11.70
C HIS A 118 3.48 4.03 11.06
N ALA A 119 4.62 3.74 11.68
CA ALA A 119 5.58 2.82 11.11
C ALA A 119 4.94 1.45 10.82
N CYS A 120 4.10 0.94 11.74
CA CYS A 120 3.40 -0.35 11.60
C CYS A 120 2.32 -0.36 10.53
N GLU A 121 1.72 0.79 10.26
CA GLU A 121 0.58 0.96 9.36
C GLU A 121 0.96 1.65 8.04
N CYS A 122 2.25 1.98 7.87
CA CYS A 122 2.72 2.77 6.75
C CYS A 122 2.36 2.04 5.43
N PRO A 123 1.53 2.66 4.56
CA PRO A 123 1.07 2.00 3.34
C PRO A 123 2.20 1.82 2.30
N LEU A 124 3.36 2.42 2.58
CA LEU A 124 4.53 2.49 1.72
C LEU A 124 5.66 1.52 2.14
N ARG A 125 5.48 0.76 3.23
CA ARG A 125 6.49 -0.15 3.81
C ARG A 125 7.16 -1.10 2.83
N ASP A 126 6.39 -1.68 1.91
CA ASP A 126 6.86 -2.66 0.94
C ASP A 126 6.58 -2.18 -0.50
N ALA A 127 6.53 -0.86 -0.70
CA ALA A 127 6.20 -0.28 -2.00
C ALA A 127 7.40 -0.38 -2.95
N VAL A 128 7.26 -1.29 -3.92
CA VAL A 128 8.17 -1.49 -5.05
C VAL A 128 7.34 -1.40 -6.33
N CYS A 129 7.79 -0.65 -7.32
CA CYS A 129 7.12 -0.61 -8.62
C CYS A 129 7.22 -1.98 -9.29
N VAL A 130 6.10 -2.55 -9.73
CA VAL A 130 6.11 -3.85 -10.43
C VAL A 130 6.75 -3.79 -11.82
N GLU A 131 6.81 -2.59 -12.44
CA GLU A 131 7.37 -2.42 -13.78
C GLU A 131 8.88 -2.18 -13.75
N CYS A 132 9.34 -1.14 -13.04
CA CYS A 132 10.77 -0.80 -13.00
C CYS A 132 11.54 -1.38 -11.81
N GLU A 133 10.88 -2.15 -10.93
CA GLU A 133 11.47 -2.79 -9.72
C GLU A 133 12.11 -1.82 -8.71
N ARG A 134 11.97 -0.50 -8.94
CA ARG A 134 12.50 0.53 -8.05
C ARG A 134 11.66 0.63 -6.78
N GLY A 135 12.34 0.71 -5.64
CA GLY A 135 11.75 1.08 -4.35
C GLY A 135 11.68 2.60 -4.15
N LEU A 136 11.06 3.02 -3.05
CA LEU A 136 10.85 4.44 -2.73
C LEU A 136 12.13 5.27 -2.65
N SER A 137 13.26 4.70 -2.27
CA SER A 137 14.53 5.43 -2.24
C SER A 137 15.06 5.78 -3.65
N SER A 138 14.48 5.20 -4.70
CA SER A 138 14.95 5.28 -6.09
C SER A 138 14.03 6.07 -7.02
N PHE A 139 13.00 6.73 -6.47
CA PHE A 139 12.17 7.71 -7.18
C PHE A 139 11.56 8.76 -6.24
N GLY A 140 11.34 9.97 -6.77
CA GLY A 140 10.75 11.08 -6.00
C GLY A 140 9.22 11.12 -6.03
N GLY A 141 8.61 10.57 -7.08
CA GLY A 141 7.17 10.67 -7.35
C GLY A 141 6.27 9.93 -6.37
N ARG A 142 4.96 10.06 -6.59
CA ARG A 142 3.93 9.33 -5.84
C ARG A 142 3.89 7.85 -6.21
N VAL A 143 3.28 7.06 -5.33
CA VAL A 143 3.01 5.64 -5.55
C VAL A 143 1.52 5.43 -5.77
N PHE A 144 1.19 4.57 -6.71
CA PHE A 144 -0.17 4.21 -7.07
C PHE A 144 -0.39 2.72 -6.85
N SER A 145 -1.64 2.31 -6.71
CA SER A 145 -2.03 0.89 -6.77
C SER A 145 -2.82 0.69 -8.05
N CYS A 146 -2.44 -0.30 -8.86
CA CYS A 146 -3.23 -0.65 -10.04
C CYS A 146 -4.65 -1.05 -9.62
N ALA A 147 -5.67 -0.46 -10.26
CA ALA A 147 -7.08 -0.79 -10.01
C ALA A 147 -7.44 -2.25 -10.31
N TYR A 148 -6.64 -2.93 -11.13
CA TYR A 148 -6.91 -4.30 -11.58
C TYR A 148 -6.13 -5.36 -10.82
N CYS A 149 -4.80 -5.21 -10.73
CA CYS A 149 -3.93 -6.22 -10.13
C CYS A 149 -3.51 -5.89 -8.69
N GLY A 150 -3.73 -4.66 -8.23
CA GLY A 150 -3.33 -4.20 -6.90
C GLY A 150 -1.82 -4.06 -6.67
N HIS A 151 -0.98 -4.26 -7.69
CA HIS A 151 0.45 -3.99 -7.58
C HIS A 151 0.74 -2.49 -7.41
N LYS A 152 1.87 -2.20 -6.76
CA LYS A 152 2.34 -0.82 -6.58
C LYS A 152 3.06 -0.36 -7.84
N LEU A 153 2.86 0.90 -8.19
CA LEU A 153 3.39 1.55 -9.38
C LEU A 153 3.98 2.89 -9.00
N CYS A 154 5.12 3.25 -9.57
CA CYS A 154 5.63 4.61 -9.46
C CYS A 154 4.82 5.54 -10.38
N GLU A 155 4.92 6.86 -10.15
CA GLU A 155 4.21 7.87 -10.93
C GLU A 155 4.53 7.81 -12.44
N ASP A 156 5.75 7.39 -12.79
CA ASP A 156 6.21 7.28 -14.19
C ASP A 156 5.50 6.11 -14.92
N ASP A 157 5.33 4.97 -14.27
CA ASP A 157 4.85 3.73 -14.91
C ASP A 157 3.33 3.51 -14.79
N GLN A 158 2.66 4.29 -13.91
CA GLN A 158 1.30 3.94 -13.49
C GLN A 158 0.27 3.97 -14.63
N PHE A 159 0.42 4.85 -15.60
CA PHE A 159 -0.51 4.95 -16.73
C PHE A 159 -0.33 3.80 -17.73
N GLU A 160 0.92 3.49 -18.09
CA GLU A 160 1.22 2.43 -19.05
C GLU A 160 0.81 1.05 -18.51
N HIS A 161 1.11 0.79 -17.24
CA HIS A 161 0.65 -0.44 -16.59
C HIS A 161 -0.87 -0.49 -16.54
N GLN A 162 -1.56 0.57 -16.11
CA GLN A 162 -3.03 0.54 -16.03
C GLN A 162 -3.69 0.34 -17.40
N ALA A 163 -3.14 0.90 -18.47
CA ALA A 163 -3.65 0.74 -19.83
C ALA A 163 -3.51 -0.70 -20.37
N SER A 164 -2.52 -1.45 -19.89
CA SER A 164 -2.19 -2.79 -20.41
C SER A 164 -2.49 -3.94 -19.42
N CYS A 165 -2.72 -3.66 -18.14
CA CYS A 165 -2.80 -4.67 -17.10
C CYS A 165 -3.93 -5.70 -17.31
N GLN A 166 -5.03 -5.37 -17.98
CA GLN A 166 -6.10 -6.35 -18.23
C GLN A 166 -5.73 -7.36 -19.32
N ARG A 167 -4.64 -7.14 -20.06
CA ARG A 167 -4.14 -8.07 -21.08
C ARG A 167 -3.45 -9.27 -20.42
N LEU A 168 -3.63 -10.44 -21.02
CA LEU A 168 -2.95 -11.67 -20.68
C LEU A 168 -1.89 -11.95 -21.75
N GLU A 169 -0.65 -12.17 -21.35
CA GLU A 169 0.46 -12.42 -22.29
C GLU A 169 0.42 -13.82 -22.90
N GLY A 170 -0.35 -14.75 -22.32
CA GLY A 170 -0.57 -16.08 -22.88
C GLY A 170 -1.94 -16.19 -23.55
N GLU A 171 -1.98 -16.58 -24.82
CA GLU A 171 -3.19 -16.98 -25.57
C GLU A 171 -3.95 -18.17 -24.94
N SER A 172 -3.37 -18.76 -23.91
CA SER A 172 -3.95 -19.84 -23.14
C SER A 172 -4.86 -19.28 -22.06
N PHE A 173 -6.14 -19.07 -22.39
CA PHE A 173 -7.25 -19.03 -21.43
C PHE A 173 -7.45 -20.38 -20.71
N LYS A 174 -6.45 -21.27 -20.73
CA LYS A 174 -6.50 -22.58 -20.09
C LYS A 174 -6.21 -22.44 -18.60
N CYS A 175 -6.90 -23.27 -17.85
CA CYS A 175 -6.70 -23.42 -16.42
C CYS A 175 -5.27 -23.90 -16.14
N ALA A 176 -4.54 -23.16 -15.31
CA ALA A 176 -3.18 -23.49 -14.91
C ALA A 176 -3.01 -24.85 -14.20
N SER A 177 -4.11 -25.48 -13.76
CA SER A 177 -4.09 -26.76 -13.04
C SER A 177 -4.47 -27.97 -13.89
N CYS A 178 -5.29 -27.82 -14.93
CA CYS A 178 -5.79 -28.96 -15.73
C CYS A 178 -5.81 -28.73 -17.25
N ASN A 179 -5.33 -27.58 -17.72
CA ASN A 179 -5.27 -27.20 -19.13
C ASN A 179 -6.62 -27.16 -19.89
N LYS A 180 -7.76 -27.37 -19.23
CA LYS A 180 -9.10 -27.09 -19.78
C LYS A 180 -9.33 -25.59 -19.88
N MET A 181 -10.32 -25.14 -20.67
CA MET A 181 -10.70 -23.73 -20.69
C MET A 181 -11.07 -23.23 -19.29
N GLY A 182 -10.50 -22.09 -18.92
CA GLY A 182 -10.72 -21.43 -17.66
C GLY A 182 -11.70 -20.26 -17.81
N THR A 183 -12.42 -20.01 -16.73
CA THR A 183 -13.49 -19.01 -16.63
C THR A 183 -13.06 -17.82 -15.78
N GLN A 184 -12.22 -18.06 -14.76
CA GLN A 184 -11.79 -17.05 -13.80
C GLN A 184 -10.30 -16.72 -13.94
N THR A 185 -9.97 -15.43 -14.05
CA THR A 185 -8.60 -14.95 -14.23
C THR A 185 -8.13 -14.10 -13.05
N CYS A 186 -6.91 -14.34 -12.59
CA CYS A 186 -6.24 -13.48 -11.62
C CYS A 186 -5.37 -12.45 -12.34
N LEU A 187 -5.80 -11.18 -12.36
CA LEU A 187 -5.03 -10.09 -13.01
C LEU A 187 -3.72 -9.75 -12.31
N ARG A 188 -3.55 -10.21 -11.06
CA ARG A 188 -2.30 -10.10 -10.30
C ARG A 188 -1.27 -11.15 -10.68
N CYS A 189 -1.70 -12.40 -10.84
CA CYS A 189 -0.82 -13.50 -11.21
C CYS A 189 -0.73 -13.74 -12.72
N LYS A 190 -1.60 -13.10 -13.51
CA LYS A 190 -1.80 -13.38 -14.95
C LYS A 190 -2.07 -14.86 -15.24
N VAL A 191 -2.88 -15.50 -14.41
CA VAL A 191 -3.25 -16.93 -14.56
C VAL A 191 -4.75 -17.11 -14.57
N THR A 192 -5.22 -18.07 -15.36
CA THR A 192 -6.63 -18.45 -15.47
C THR A 192 -6.89 -19.80 -14.79
N TYR A 193 -8.09 -19.96 -14.24
CA TYR A 193 -8.59 -21.16 -13.56
C TYR A 193 -9.98 -21.54 -14.10
N CYS A 194 -10.27 -22.84 -14.17
CA CYS A 194 -11.65 -23.31 -14.35
C CYS A 194 -12.43 -23.24 -13.03
N ASP A 195 -13.75 -23.44 -13.08
CA ASP A 195 -14.64 -23.34 -11.92
C ASP A 195 -14.30 -24.27 -10.76
N ASP A 196 -13.66 -25.41 -11.07
CA ASP A 196 -13.23 -26.38 -10.06
C ASP A 196 -11.93 -25.95 -9.38
N HIS A 197 -10.97 -25.44 -10.13
CA HIS A 197 -9.64 -25.10 -9.62
C HIS A 197 -9.54 -23.68 -9.06
N CYS A 198 -10.54 -22.82 -9.31
CA CYS A 198 -10.62 -21.52 -8.65
C CYS A 198 -11.14 -21.63 -7.20
N LYS A 199 -11.83 -22.73 -6.84
CA LYS A 199 -12.43 -22.95 -5.52
C LYS A 199 -11.62 -23.94 -4.69
N ARG A 200 -11.57 -23.70 -3.37
CA ARG A 200 -10.98 -24.62 -2.38
C ARG A 200 -12.07 -25.47 -1.77
N LYS A 201 -11.82 -26.78 -1.68
CA LYS A 201 -12.73 -27.73 -1.02
C LYS A 201 -12.97 -27.32 0.44
N GLY A 202 -14.22 -27.34 0.88
CA GLY A 202 -14.61 -27.03 2.27
C GLY A 202 -14.74 -25.55 2.61
N VAL A 203 -14.52 -24.63 1.65
CA VAL A 203 -14.73 -23.19 1.85
C VAL A 203 -16.12 -22.80 1.33
N LYS A 204 -16.91 -22.10 2.16
CA LYS A 204 -18.17 -21.50 1.73
C LYS A 204 -17.88 -20.19 1.00
N TYR A 205 -18.39 -20.06 -0.21
CA TYR A 205 -18.30 -18.85 -1.03
C TYR A 205 -19.66 -18.15 -1.02
N GLU A 206 -19.66 -16.85 -0.74
CA GLU A 206 -20.87 -16.04 -0.79
C GLU A 206 -21.21 -15.69 -2.24
N ARG A 207 -22.48 -15.85 -2.62
CA ARG A 207 -22.96 -15.53 -3.97
C ARG A 207 -22.79 -14.03 -4.23
N GLY A 208 -22.16 -13.69 -5.35
CA GLY A 208 -21.91 -12.29 -5.76
C GLY A 208 -20.59 -11.70 -5.26
N LYS A 209 -19.83 -12.39 -4.40
CA LYS A 209 -18.45 -11.99 -4.07
C LYS A 209 -17.45 -12.65 -5.02
N HIS A 210 -16.40 -11.91 -5.35
CA HIS A 210 -15.29 -12.44 -6.13
C HIS A 210 -14.61 -13.60 -5.37
N ILE A 211 -14.21 -14.62 -6.13
CA ILE A 211 -13.46 -15.75 -5.59
C ILE A 211 -12.00 -15.31 -5.46
N PRO A 212 -11.35 -15.48 -4.30
CA PRO A 212 -9.94 -15.14 -4.15
C PRO A 212 -9.06 -16.14 -4.90
N CYS A 213 -8.04 -15.64 -5.60
CA CYS A 213 -7.08 -16.44 -6.34
C CYS A 213 -6.42 -17.49 -5.45
N PRO A 214 -6.40 -18.78 -5.84
CA PRO A 214 -5.77 -19.84 -5.07
C PRO A 214 -4.28 -19.60 -4.76
N LYS A 215 -3.57 -18.90 -5.67
CA LYS A 215 -2.13 -18.61 -5.59
C LYS A 215 -1.81 -17.40 -4.72
N CYS A 216 -2.46 -16.25 -4.95
CA CYS A 216 -2.11 -14.99 -4.27
C CYS A 216 -3.22 -14.39 -3.41
N GLY A 217 -4.44 -14.93 -3.45
CA GLY A 217 -5.59 -14.41 -2.72
C GLY A 217 -6.25 -13.15 -3.30
N HIS A 218 -5.70 -12.58 -4.38
CA HIS A 218 -6.33 -11.45 -5.10
C HIS A 218 -7.64 -11.88 -5.76
N ASP A 219 -8.62 -11.00 -5.81
CA ASP A 219 -9.92 -11.28 -6.40
C ASP A 219 -9.79 -11.70 -7.87
N LEU A 220 -10.50 -12.77 -8.22
CA LEU A 220 -10.59 -13.25 -9.60
C LEU A 220 -11.62 -12.43 -10.37
N THR A 221 -11.28 -12.12 -11.61
CA THR A 221 -12.14 -11.46 -12.59
C THR A 221 -12.63 -12.51 -13.58
N ASP A 222 -13.89 -12.41 -14.01
CA ASP A 222 -14.39 -13.30 -15.05
C ASP A 222 -13.67 -13.00 -16.37
N SER A 223 -13.18 -14.06 -17.03
CA SER A 223 -12.26 -13.93 -18.16
C SER A 223 -12.90 -13.31 -19.39
N TYR A 224 -14.23 -13.43 -19.53
CA TYR A 224 -14.99 -12.80 -20.61
C TYR A 224 -15.17 -11.28 -20.43
N ASN A 225 -14.95 -10.75 -19.21
CA ASN A 225 -14.99 -9.31 -18.93
C ASN A 225 -13.65 -8.61 -19.19
N LEU A 226 -12.63 -9.35 -19.64
CA LEU A 226 -11.33 -8.79 -19.97
C LEU A 226 -11.32 -8.31 -21.42
N SER A 227 -10.77 -7.13 -21.66
CA SER A 227 -10.54 -6.62 -23.02
C SER A 227 -9.49 -7.47 -23.72
N VAL A 228 -9.95 -8.51 -24.42
CA VAL A 228 -9.10 -9.39 -25.24
C VAL A 228 -8.82 -8.68 -26.57
N SER A 229 -7.86 -7.77 -26.57
CA SER A 229 -7.24 -7.33 -27.83
C SER A 229 -6.11 -8.30 -28.13
N GLY A 230 -6.37 -9.33 -28.92
CA GLY A 230 -5.31 -10.11 -29.55
C GLY A 230 -4.48 -9.18 -30.43
N LYS A 231 -3.16 -9.35 -30.45
CA LYS A 231 -2.37 -8.80 -31.55
C LYS A 231 -2.87 -9.49 -32.82
N LEU A 232 -3.43 -8.72 -33.75
CA LEU A 232 -3.57 -9.16 -35.15
C LEU A 232 -2.18 -9.33 -35.75
#